data_AF-A0A537F4M5-F1
#
_entry.id   AF-A0A537F4M5-F1
#
_cell.length_a   1.000
_cell.length_b   1.000
_cell.length_c   1.000
_cell.angle_alpha   90.00
_cell.angle_beta   90.00
_cell.angle_gamma   90.00
#
_symmetry.space_group_name_H-M   'P 1'
#
loop_
_entity.id
_entity.type
_entity.pdbx_description
1 polymer ?
#
loop_
_entity_poly.entity_id
_entity_poly.type
_entity_poly.pdbx_seq_one_letter_code
_entity_poly.pdbx_strand_id
1 'polypeptide(L)'
;MPDTDGDTLEDYEEVHVYHTSPASSDTDGDDLPDNVEVKGLSPLPVGTQTNATNTDTDGDRLPDGAEVLLYNTDPLNPDTDGDGLKDGAEFDYDNDGLTDGEEFYVYNTNRAVTIKPTAHSGINITDIVEYPAYIFVGGFDNPDSDLDGLNDGVEVHQYGTSPITSDSDSDGFSDGDEVNSGTDPLNPLNNPGSADNTPPQITTPPFLATTLSGVGGATVYYDVSAMDNVDGGVPVVCSPPSGSIFQVGTTVVTCTATDGAGNSATASFTVTVESKTPVQYSLNWPVYLLIGIAAGAVATIVSMRLRSRSERRQRTTSSNENSARSQSGNNSPKRIEDI
;
A
#
# COMPACT_ATOMS: atom_id res chain seq x y z
N MET A 1 16.32 -26.02 49.86
CA MET A 1 17.65 -26.48 49.42
C MET A 1 18.39 -25.21 48.97
N PRO A 2 19.36 -25.13 48.03
CA PRO A 2 19.69 -23.83 47.46
C PRO A 2 18.50 -23.31 46.62
N ASP A 3 18.39 -22.00 46.58
CA ASP A 3 17.42 -21.15 45.88
C ASP A 3 18.25 -19.90 45.56
N THR A 4 18.67 -19.78 44.31
CA THR A 4 19.79 -18.92 43.91
C THR A 4 19.35 -17.48 43.65
N ASP A 5 18.14 -17.25 43.14
CA ASP A 5 17.55 -15.93 42.93
C ASP A 5 16.56 -15.50 44.03
N GLY A 6 16.14 -16.42 44.90
CA GLY A 6 15.34 -16.12 46.08
C GLY A 6 13.84 -16.00 45.80
N ASP A 7 13.36 -16.58 44.71
CA ASP A 7 11.95 -16.53 44.29
C ASP A 7 11.06 -17.57 44.99
N THR A 8 11.64 -18.44 45.84
CA THR A 8 10.98 -19.57 46.56
C THR A 8 10.73 -20.83 45.72
N LEU A 9 11.30 -20.90 44.53
CA LEU A 9 11.52 -22.10 43.74
C LEU A 9 12.94 -22.63 44.07
N GLU A 10 13.08 -23.94 44.31
CA GLU A 10 14.43 -24.47 44.58
C GLU A 10 15.18 -24.69 43.26
N ASP A 11 16.50 -24.41 43.20
CA ASP A 11 17.35 -24.63 42.00
C ASP A 11 17.13 -26.00 41.33
N TYR A 12 16.85 -27.03 42.15
CA TYR A 12 16.57 -28.36 41.64
C TYR A 12 15.24 -28.45 40.89
N GLU A 13 14.18 -27.85 41.45
CA GLU A 13 12.85 -27.78 40.85
C GLU A 13 12.89 -26.98 39.55
N GLU A 14 13.55 -25.83 39.56
CA GLU A 14 13.73 -24.96 38.39
C GLU A 14 14.37 -25.73 37.23
N VAL A 15 15.52 -26.35 37.45
CA VAL A 15 16.24 -27.03 36.36
C VAL A 15 15.54 -28.33 35.90
N HIS A 16 14.99 -29.11 36.83
CA HIS A 16 14.56 -30.50 36.53
C HIS A 16 13.06 -30.69 36.41
N VAL A 17 12.25 -29.75 36.88
CA VAL A 17 10.79 -29.84 36.89
C VAL A 17 10.17 -28.76 36.00
N TYR A 18 10.52 -27.50 36.23
CA TYR A 18 9.89 -26.35 35.58
C TYR A 18 10.65 -25.85 34.35
N HIS A 19 11.92 -26.23 34.22
CA HIS A 19 12.83 -25.80 33.16
C HIS A 19 13.05 -24.29 33.10
N THR A 20 12.94 -23.63 34.25
CA THR A 20 13.25 -22.23 34.46
C THR A 20 14.73 -22.03 34.86
N SER A 21 15.17 -20.77 34.97
CA SER A 21 16.54 -20.37 35.26
C SER A 21 16.75 -20.07 36.75
N PRO A 22 17.56 -20.85 37.50
CA PRO A 22 17.86 -20.58 38.92
C PRO A 22 18.49 -19.23 39.28
N ALA A 23 18.91 -18.48 38.27
CA ALA A 23 19.53 -17.17 38.47
C ALA A 23 18.59 -16.02 38.11
N SER A 24 17.35 -16.31 37.73
CA SER A 24 16.37 -15.35 37.24
C SER A 24 15.02 -15.71 37.83
N SER A 25 14.56 -14.90 38.77
CA SER A 25 13.27 -15.07 39.45
C SER A 25 12.04 -14.78 38.56
N ASP A 26 12.29 -14.53 37.28
CA ASP A 26 11.37 -14.34 36.16
C ASP A 26 12.22 -14.73 34.93
N THR A 27 11.99 -15.91 34.39
CA THR A 27 12.85 -16.54 33.40
C THR A 27 12.63 -16.03 31.99
N ASP A 28 11.40 -15.70 31.63
CA ASP A 28 11.06 -15.21 30.30
C ASP A 28 10.95 -13.68 30.22
N GLY A 29 10.89 -13.00 31.36
CA GLY A 29 10.98 -11.55 31.47
C GLY A 29 9.69 -10.85 31.08
N ASP A 30 8.54 -11.44 31.42
CA ASP A 30 7.22 -10.88 31.18
C ASP A 30 6.62 -10.16 32.41
N ASP A 31 7.41 -10.01 33.47
CA ASP A 31 7.08 -9.45 34.78
C ASP A 31 6.18 -10.34 35.67
N LEU A 32 5.97 -11.60 35.30
CA LEU A 32 5.34 -12.64 36.12
C LEU A 32 6.40 -13.63 36.66
N PRO A 33 6.64 -13.69 37.98
CA PRO A 33 7.72 -14.54 38.52
C PRO A 33 7.50 -16.06 38.32
N ASP A 34 8.57 -16.82 38.06
CA ASP A 34 8.51 -18.27 37.81
C ASP A 34 7.71 -19.03 38.86
N ASN A 35 7.91 -18.73 40.15
CA ASN A 35 7.19 -19.36 41.25
C ASN A 35 5.67 -19.10 41.19
N VAL A 36 5.26 -17.90 40.76
CA VAL A 36 3.87 -17.47 40.59
C VAL A 36 3.23 -18.25 39.46
N GLU A 37 3.91 -18.36 38.34
CA GLU A 37 3.44 -19.04 37.16
C GLU A 37 3.26 -20.53 37.40
N VAL A 38 4.27 -21.20 37.98
CA VAL A 38 4.23 -22.66 38.10
C VAL A 38 3.44 -23.16 39.31
N LYS A 39 3.34 -22.36 40.39
CA LYS A 39 2.61 -22.74 41.61
C LYS A 39 1.25 -22.04 41.74
N GLY A 40 0.99 -21.01 40.95
CA GLY A 40 -0.19 -20.15 41.00
C GLY A 40 -0.17 -19.18 42.18
N LEU A 41 -0.88 -18.05 42.05
CA LEU A 41 -1.09 -17.09 43.13
C LEU A 41 -2.52 -17.14 43.67
N SER A 42 -2.66 -17.36 44.98
CA SER A 42 -3.84 -16.92 45.71
C SER A 42 -3.55 -15.52 46.25
N PRO A 43 -4.38 -14.49 46.00
CA PRO A 43 -5.81 -14.53 45.67
C PRO A 43 -6.18 -14.20 44.21
N LEU A 44 -5.25 -14.31 43.25
CA LEU A 44 -5.54 -13.95 41.86
C LEU A 44 -6.57 -14.91 41.23
N PRO A 45 -7.40 -14.45 40.27
CA PRO A 45 -8.49 -15.23 39.70
C PRO A 45 -8.04 -16.59 39.13
N VAL A 46 -8.95 -17.55 39.14
CA VAL A 46 -8.71 -18.98 38.88
C VAL A 46 -8.20 -19.21 37.45
N GLY A 47 -6.92 -19.59 37.27
CA GLY A 47 -6.39 -19.92 35.93
C GLY A 47 -4.86 -19.82 35.77
N THR A 48 -4.16 -19.09 36.67
CA THR A 48 -2.77 -18.59 36.55
C THR A 48 -1.61 -19.61 36.49
N GLN A 49 -1.78 -20.79 35.92
CA GLN A 49 -0.62 -21.61 35.54
C GLN A 49 -0.23 -21.32 34.11
N THR A 50 0.57 -20.27 33.97
CA THR A 50 1.22 -19.86 32.72
C THR A 50 2.50 -20.66 32.53
N ASN A 51 3.17 -20.44 31.40
CA ASN A 51 4.43 -21.07 31.10
C ASN A 51 5.59 -20.09 31.35
N ALA A 52 6.31 -20.29 32.45
CA ALA A 52 7.48 -19.51 32.90
C ALA A 52 8.71 -19.48 31.99
N THR A 53 8.55 -19.88 30.74
CA THR A 53 9.59 -19.80 29.71
C THR A 53 9.05 -19.19 28.41
N ASN A 54 7.84 -18.65 28.46
CA ASN A 54 7.08 -18.14 27.34
C ASN A 54 6.19 -16.98 27.79
N THR A 55 6.63 -15.78 27.46
CA THR A 55 6.04 -14.50 27.86
C THR A 55 4.57 -14.27 27.48
N ASP A 56 3.96 -15.10 26.63
CA ASP A 56 2.56 -15.00 26.16
C ASP A 56 2.02 -16.43 25.97
N THR A 57 1.38 -16.95 27.03
CA THR A 57 1.00 -18.36 27.14
C THR A 57 -0.10 -18.76 26.16
N ASP A 58 -1.04 -17.88 25.87
CA ASP A 58 -2.18 -18.19 24.99
C ASP A 58 -2.03 -17.69 23.54
N GLY A 59 -0.98 -16.92 23.26
CA GLY A 59 -0.58 -16.48 21.94
C GLY A 59 -1.41 -15.31 21.40
N ASP A 60 -1.86 -14.42 22.26
CA ASP A 60 -2.70 -13.29 21.91
C ASP A 60 -1.95 -11.97 21.73
N ARG A 61 -0.67 -11.96 22.09
CA ARG A 61 0.28 -10.83 22.09
C ARG A 61 0.17 -9.88 23.27
N LEU A 62 -0.49 -10.25 24.35
CA LEU A 62 -0.37 -9.58 25.63
C LEU A 62 0.54 -10.42 26.53
N PRO A 63 1.54 -9.85 27.23
CA PRO A 63 2.38 -10.65 28.11
C PRO A 63 1.61 -11.14 29.35
N ASP A 64 1.85 -12.36 29.83
CA ASP A 64 1.06 -12.95 30.92
C ASP A 64 1.11 -12.07 32.19
N GLY A 65 2.28 -11.49 32.47
CA GLY A 65 2.44 -10.51 33.54
C GLY A 65 1.58 -9.25 33.37
N ALA A 66 1.43 -8.72 32.16
CA ALA A 66 0.58 -7.56 31.89
C ALA A 66 -0.91 -7.88 32.08
N GLU A 67 -1.34 -9.04 31.62
CA GLU A 67 -2.71 -9.53 31.80
C GLU A 67 -3.09 -9.63 33.27
N VAL A 68 -2.21 -10.22 34.06
CA VAL A 68 -2.46 -10.48 35.48
C VAL A 68 -2.33 -9.20 36.32
N LEU A 69 -1.33 -8.36 36.05
CA LEU A 69 -0.96 -7.23 36.91
C LEU A 69 -1.60 -5.90 36.50
N LEU A 70 -1.95 -5.73 35.22
CA LEU A 70 -2.41 -4.45 34.67
C LEU A 70 -3.85 -4.51 34.14
N TYR A 71 -4.18 -5.49 33.30
CA TYR A 71 -5.45 -5.51 32.55
C TYR A 71 -6.54 -6.39 33.16
N ASN A 72 -6.16 -7.31 34.05
CA ASN A 72 -7.06 -8.29 34.65
C ASN A 72 -7.80 -9.13 33.58
N THR A 73 -7.05 -9.58 32.58
CA THR A 73 -7.46 -10.59 31.59
C THR A 73 -7.00 -11.99 32.01
N ASP A 74 -7.43 -13.04 31.31
CA ASP A 74 -7.08 -14.43 31.61
C ASP A 74 -5.94 -14.89 30.68
N PRO A 75 -4.70 -15.09 31.18
CA PRO A 75 -3.53 -15.40 30.34
C PRO A 75 -3.54 -16.79 29.69
N LEU A 76 -4.64 -17.52 29.83
CA LEU A 76 -4.89 -18.79 29.16
C LEU A 76 -6.02 -18.69 28.12
N ASN A 77 -6.57 -17.50 27.90
CA ASN A 77 -7.69 -17.27 27.02
C ASN A 77 -7.47 -16.01 26.16
N PRO A 78 -7.18 -16.17 24.85
CA PRO A 78 -6.67 -15.08 23.99
C PRO A 78 -7.73 -14.04 23.58
N ASP A 79 -8.88 -14.03 24.24
CA ASP A 79 -10.08 -13.20 24.03
C ASP A 79 -10.95 -13.37 25.29
N THR A 80 -10.59 -12.66 26.37
CA THR A 80 -11.13 -12.84 27.72
C THR A 80 -12.63 -12.58 27.77
N ASP A 81 -13.10 -11.56 27.04
CA ASP A 81 -14.50 -11.13 27.08
C ASP A 81 -15.38 -11.75 25.96
N GLY A 82 -14.74 -12.38 24.97
CA GLY A 82 -15.39 -13.14 23.90
C GLY A 82 -16.01 -12.25 22.82
N ASP A 83 -15.54 -11.02 22.65
CA ASP A 83 -16.05 -10.08 21.65
C ASP A 83 -15.46 -10.29 20.24
N GLY A 84 -14.38 -11.07 20.15
CA GLY A 84 -13.69 -11.45 18.92
C GLY A 84 -12.47 -10.58 18.57
N LEU A 85 -12.15 -9.59 19.38
CA LEU A 85 -10.81 -9.00 19.47
C LEU A 85 -9.98 -9.81 20.48
N LYS A 86 -8.67 -9.82 20.28
CA LYS A 86 -7.76 -10.46 21.23
C LYS A 86 -7.36 -9.43 22.28
N ASP A 87 -7.13 -9.84 23.51
CA ASP A 87 -6.81 -8.94 24.63
C ASP A 87 -5.58 -8.09 24.29
N GLY A 88 -4.54 -8.68 23.68
CA GLY A 88 -3.34 -7.97 23.19
C GLY A 88 -3.58 -6.89 22.13
N ALA A 89 -4.79 -6.81 21.55
CA ALA A 89 -5.20 -5.77 20.61
C ALA A 89 -6.21 -4.77 21.20
N GLU A 90 -6.63 -4.94 22.46
CA GLU A 90 -7.64 -4.09 23.11
C GLU A 90 -7.04 -2.92 23.90
N PHE A 91 -5.78 -3.02 24.31
CA PHE A 91 -5.13 -2.08 25.21
C PHE A 91 -4.03 -1.25 24.52
N ASP A 92 -4.02 0.04 24.84
CA ASP A 92 -3.07 1.07 24.43
C ASP A 92 -2.97 2.04 25.62
N TYR A 93 -2.02 1.80 26.51
CA TYR A 93 -1.97 2.43 27.83
C TYR A 93 -1.56 3.91 27.75
N ASP A 94 -0.58 4.25 26.93
CA ASP A 94 -0.09 5.62 26.75
C ASP A 94 -0.81 6.41 25.64
N ASN A 95 -1.70 5.75 24.89
CA ASN A 95 -2.57 6.33 23.85
C ASN A 95 -1.78 6.95 22.69
N ASP A 96 -0.66 6.33 22.33
CA ASP A 96 0.21 6.78 21.26
C ASP A 96 -0.20 6.22 19.87
N GLY A 97 -1.08 5.21 19.86
CA GLY A 97 -1.63 4.56 18.68
C GLY A 97 -1.00 3.21 18.33
N LEU A 98 -0.09 2.67 19.15
CA LEU A 98 0.30 1.26 19.17
C LEU A 98 -0.41 0.55 20.31
N THR A 99 -0.84 -0.68 20.08
CA THR A 99 -1.35 -1.50 21.17
C THR A 99 -0.19 -1.98 22.04
N ASP A 100 -0.41 -2.15 23.35
CA ASP A 100 0.63 -2.59 24.28
C ASP A 100 1.27 -3.93 23.83
N GLY A 101 0.47 -4.78 23.17
CA GLY A 101 0.97 -6.01 22.56
C GLY A 101 1.84 -5.81 21.33
N GLU A 102 1.56 -4.81 20.49
CA GLU A 102 2.44 -4.41 19.39
C GLU A 102 3.75 -3.81 19.89
N GLU A 103 3.67 -3.00 20.94
CA GLU A 103 4.84 -2.43 21.58
C GLU A 103 5.81 -3.52 22.06
N PHE A 104 5.29 -4.48 22.85
CA PHE A 104 6.13 -5.53 23.42
C PHE A 104 6.67 -6.51 22.37
N TYR A 105 5.82 -6.99 21.46
CA TYR A 105 6.16 -8.10 20.55
C TYR A 105 6.64 -7.68 19.16
N VAL A 106 6.32 -6.47 18.70
CA VAL A 106 6.62 -6.02 17.33
C VAL A 106 7.70 -4.95 17.34
N TYR A 107 7.48 -3.86 18.08
CA TYR A 107 8.34 -2.68 17.99
C TYR A 107 9.43 -2.64 19.06
N ASN A 108 9.26 -3.38 20.15
CA ASN A 108 10.14 -3.33 21.33
C ASN A 108 10.26 -1.93 21.93
N THR A 109 9.28 -1.08 21.65
CA THR A 109 9.00 0.13 22.42
C THR A 109 8.56 -0.32 23.81
N ASN A 110 8.84 0.44 24.85
CA ASN A 110 8.26 0.14 26.17
C ASN A 110 8.73 -1.17 26.89
N ARG A 111 9.75 -1.88 26.36
CA ARG A 111 10.34 -3.08 26.99
C ARG A 111 11.25 -2.83 28.20
N ALA A 112 11.55 -1.58 28.53
CA ALA A 112 12.46 -1.28 29.63
C ALA A 112 12.14 0.03 30.31
N VAL A 113 11.41 -0.03 31.42
CA VAL A 113 11.23 1.13 32.28
C VAL A 113 11.59 0.77 33.73
N THR A 114 12.72 1.29 34.19
CA THR A 114 13.04 1.38 35.62
C THR A 114 12.32 2.61 36.20
N ILE A 115 11.24 2.46 36.98
CA ILE A 115 10.75 3.59 37.81
C ILE A 115 10.55 3.25 39.28
N LYS A 116 10.97 4.23 40.08
CA LYS A 116 10.72 4.41 41.50
C LYS A 116 9.22 4.35 41.85
N PRO A 117 8.89 3.86 43.04
CA PRO A 117 7.52 3.63 43.49
C PRO A 117 6.75 4.95 43.61
N THR A 118 5.89 5.25 42.65
CA THR A 118 4.78 6.18 42.88
C THR A 118 3.54 5.80 42.08
N ALA A 119 2.73 4.97 42.73
CA ALA A 119 1.27 4.95 42.72
C ALA A 119 0.56 5.02 41.36
N HIS A 120 0.21 3.86 40.80
CA HIS A 120 -1.03 3.66 40.04
C HIS A 120 -1.38 2.17 39.95
N SER A 121 -1.97 1.61 41.00
CA SER A 121 -2.95 0.54 40.85
C SER A 121 -3.77 0.47 42.14
N GLY A 122 -5.07 0.17 42.02
CA GLY A 122 -5.96 -0.09 43.15
C GLY A 122 -5.61 -1.37 43.93
N ILE A 123 -4.41 -1.91 43.72
CA ILE A 123 -3.85 -3.03 44.46
C ILE A 123 -3.35 -2.47 45.79
N ASN A 124 -3.90 -3.00 46.88
CA ASN A 124 -3.36 -2.72 48.19
C ASN A 124 -2.00 -3.42 48.30
N ILE A 125 -0.95 -2.67 47.97
CA ILE A 125 0.47 -3.02 48.02
C ILE A 125 0.90 -3.71 49.33
N THR A 126 0.07 -3.66 50.38
CA THR A 126 0.32 -4.36 51.65
C THR A 126 0.15 -5.88 51.60
N ASP A 127 -0.53 -6.44 50.59
CA ASP A 127 -0.71 -7.89 50.45
C ASP A 127 0.39 -8.57 49.61
N ILE A 128 1.28 -7.79 48.98
CA ILE A 128 2.45 -8.25 48.19
C ILE A 128 3.77 -8.14 49.01
N VAL A 129 3.69 -7.68 50.28
CA VAL A 129 4.85 -7.30 51.12
C VAL A 129 5.67 -8.48 51.66
N GLU A 130 5.33 -9.73 51.34
CA GLU A 130 6.20 -10.86 51.67
C GLU A 130 7.35 -11.05 50.65
N TYR A 131 7.32 -10.33 49.51
CA TYR A 131 8.31 -10.42 48.44
C TYR A 131 8.82 -9.01 48.04
N PRO A 132 9.91 -8.51 48.67
CA PRO A 132 10.39 -7.14 48.50
C PRO A 132 11.08 -6.82 47.15
N ALA A 133 11.00 -7.70 46.15
CA ALA A 133 11.67 -7.52 44.86
C ALA A 133 10.75 -6.99 43.74
N TYR A 134 9.43 -7.01 43.90
CA TYR A 134 8.52 -6.79 42.78
C TYR A 134 7.54 -5.64 43.02
N ILE A 135 7.90 -4.48 42.48
CA ILE A 135 6.93 -3.48 42.04
C ILE A 135 7.42 -3.07 40.65
N PHE A 136 6.82 -3.61 39.59
CA PHE A 136 6.95 -3.03 38.27
C PHE A 136 5.54 -2.77 37.72
N VAL A 137 5.26 -1.49 37.57
CA VAL A 137 4.08 -0.92 36.92
C VAL A 137 4.67 0.08 35.94
N GLY A 138 4.44 -0.10 34.64
CA GLY A 138 4.72 0.93 33.63
C GLY A 138 5.84 0.62 32.65
N GLY A 139 5.76 -0.50 31.92
CA GLY A 139 6.44 -0.61 30.62
C GLY A 139 5.74 0.25 29.56
N PHE A 140 4.42 0.16 29.50
CA PHE A 140 3.55 0.76 28.48
C PHE A 140 3.18 2.24 28.69
N ASP A 141 3.90 2.99 29.52
CA ASP A 141 3.54 4.38 29.87
C ASP A 141 4.36 5.46 29.15
N ASN A 142 5.18 5.06 28.18
CA ASN A 142 6.10 5.93 27.48
C ASN A 142 5.78 6.02 25.96
N PRO A 143 5.04 7.05 25.53
CA PRO A 143 4.55 7.16 24.16
C PRO A 143 5.60 7.59 23.12
N ASP A 144 6.86 7.78 23.52
CA ASP A 144 7.99 8.27 22.71
C ASP A 144 9.26 7.57 23.23
N SER A 145 9.61 6.44 22.62
CA SER A 145 10.62 5.49 23.12
C SER A 145 12.05 5.97 22.96
N ASP A 146 12.35 6.78 21.95
CA ASP A 146 13.69 7.33 21.71
C ASP A 146 13.83 8.82 22.07
N LEU A 147 12.74 9.45 22.51
CA LEU A 147 12.67 10.81 23.03
C LEU A 147 13.04 11.88 22.00
N ASP A 148 12.72 11.62 20.73
CA ASP A 148 13.01 12.52 19.63
C ASP A 148 11.88 13.55 19.36
N GLY A 149 10.74 13.37 20.02
CA GLY A 149 9.57 14.23 19.94
C GLY A 149 8.47 13.75 19.00
N LEU A 150 8.61 12.57 18.39
CA LEU A 150 7.51 11.84 17.76
C LEU A 150 7.01 10.73 18.69
N ASN A 151 5.71 10.45 18.61
CA ASN A 151 5.15 9.31 19.32
C ASN A 151 5.39 8.02 18.53
N ASP A 152 5.60 6.89 19.20
CA ASP A 152 5.98 5.63 18.54
C ASP A 152 4.92 5.19 17.51
N GLY A 153 3.63 5.30 17.86
CA GLY A 153 2.53 5.03 16.93
C GLY A 153 2.45 5.99 15.75
N VAL A 154 2.87 7.24 15.91
CA VAL A 154 2.95 8.22 14.82
C VAL A 154 4.09 7.87 13.87
N GLU A 155 5.24 7.51 14.41
CA GLU A 155 6.38 7.06 13.63
C GLU A 155 6.04 5.86 12.76
N VAL A 156 5.46 4.82 13.36
CA VAL A 156 5.10 3.59 12.65
C VAL A 156 4.01 3.83 11.60
N HIS A 157 2.91 4.50 11.97
CA HIS A 157 1.72 4.57 11.12
C HIS A 157 1.74 5.72 10.11
N GLN A 158 2.49 6.79 10.38
CA GLN A 158 2.50 7.99 9.54
C GLN A 158 3.82 8.19 8.79
N TYR A 159 4.96 8.06 9.45
CA TYR A 159 6.26 8.41 8.86
C TYR A 159 7.06 7.21 8.38
N GLY A 160 6.81 6.01 8.91
CA GLY A 160 7.59 4.81 8.63
C GLY A 160 9.00 4.86 9.22
N THR A 161 9.24 5.72 10.21
CA THR A 161 10.47 5.80 11.01
C THR A 161 10.48 4.74 12.09
N SER A 162 11.61 4.59 12.77
CA SER A 162 11.78 3.55 13.80
C SER A 162 11.66 4.16 15.20
N PRO A 163 10.70 3.70 16.02
CA PRO A 163 10.38 4.32 17.30
C PRO A 163 11.43 4.18 18.40
N ILE A 164 12.50 3.44 18.12
CA ILE A 164 13.60 3.21 19.05
C ILE A 164 14.91 3.83 18.56
N THR A 165 14.87 4.61 17.49
CA THR A 165 16.05 5.25 16.89
C THR A 165 15.74 6.67 16.46
N SER A 166 16.23 7.63 17.26
CA SER A 166 15.92 9.05 17.10
C SER A 166 16.39 9.70 15.79
N ASP A 167 16.98 8.98 14.84
CA ASP A 167 17.54 9.49 13.57
C ASP A 167 17.58 8.30 12.60
N SER A 168 16.47 8.10 11.89
CA SER A 168 16.22 6.90 11.09
C SER A 168 17.13 6.81 9.84
N ASP A 169 17.53 7.95 9.28
CA ASP A 169 18.36 7.99 8.07
C ASP A 169 19.85 8.31 8.33
N SER A 170 20.19 8.60 9.58
CA SER A 170 21.54 8.84 10.10
C SER A 170 22.24 10.06 9.49
N ASP A 171 21.50 11.12 9.17
CA ASP A 171 22.05 12.35 8.62
C ASP A 171 22.40 13.41 9.67
N GLY A 172 22.00 13.18 10.92
CA GLY A 172 22.31 14.01 12.08
C GLY A 172 21.19 14.96 12.52
N PHE A 173 20.00 14.86 11.94
CA PHE A 173 18.76 15.44 12.46
C PHE A 173 17.86 14.32 13.01
N SER A 174 17.07 14.62 14.03
CA SER A 174 16.13 13.61 14.52
C SER A 174 14.86 13.57 13.69
N ASP A 175 14.19 12.41 13.67
CA ASP A 175 12.96 12.24 12.87
C ASP A 175 11.92 13.31 13.27
N GLY A 176 11.79 13.59 14.57
CA GLY A 176 10.97 14.68 15.09
C GLY A 176 11.39 16.10 14.67
N ASP A 177 12.70 16.39 14.59
CA ASP A 177 13.19 17.69 14.12
C ASP A 177 12.90 17.90 12.63
N GLU A 178 13.01 16.84 11.84
CA GLU A 178 12.74 16.83 10.40
C GLU A 178 11.26 17.01 10.11
N VAL A 179 10.41 16.23 10.78
CA VAL A 179 8.95 16.36 10.69
C VAL A 179 8.49 17.76 11.08
N ASN A 180 9.01 18.32 12.17
CA ASN A 180 8.68 19.68 12.61
C ASN A 180 9.17 20.76 11.63
N SER A 181 10.24 20.47 10.88
CA SER A 181 10.77 21.32 9.81
C SER A 181 10.09 21.11 8.45
N GLY A 182 9.23 20.09 8.33
CA GLY A 182 8.54 19.71 7.10
C GLY A 182 9.44 19.00 6.09
N THR A 183 10.52 18.36 6.56
CA THR A 183 11.40 17.51 5.76
C THR A 183 11.11 16.02 5.99
N ASP A 184 11.74 15.14 5.22
CA ASP A 184 11.47 13.71 5.15
C ASP A 184 12.47 12.91 6.02
N PRO A 185 12.02 12.33 7.16
CA PRO A 185 12.90 11.67 8.12
C PRO A 185 13.53 10.35 7.64
N LEU A 186 13.22 9.92 6.41
CA LEU A 186 13.79 8.73 5.79
C LEU A 186 14.75 9.07 4.65
N ASN A 187 15.10 10.34 4.48
CA ASN A 187 15.83 10.83 3.34
C ASN A 187 16.99 11.75 3.73
N PRO A 188 18.24 11.24 3.75
CA PRO A 188 19.38 11.94 4.35
C PRO A 188 19.88 13.14 3.54
N LEU A 189 19.16 13.51 2.48
CA LEU A 189 19.40 14.68 1.63
C LEU A 189 18.33 15.75 1.78
N ASN A 190 17.19 15.42 2.39
CA ASN A 190 16.09 16.33 2.67
C ASN A 190 15.98 16.55 4.17
N ASN A 191 16.83 17.44 4.69
CA ASN A 191 16.89 17.74 6.11
C ASN A 191 16.85 19.25 6.38
N PRO A 192 16.62 19.66 7.64
CA PRO A 192 16.52 21.07 8.04
C PRO A 192 17.78 21.90 7.75
N GLY A 193 18.93 21.25 7.58
CA GLY A 193 20.23 21.86 7.31
C GLY A 193 20.60 21.96 5.82
N SER A 194 19.85 21.32 4.92
CA SER A 194 20.20 21.17 3.51
C SER A 194 19.69 22.35 2.68
N ALA A 195 20.59 23.04 1.99
CA ALA A 195 20.19 23.80 0.82
C ALA A 195 19.95 22.79 -0.31
N ASP A 196 18.73 22.71 -0.81
CA ASP A 196 18.38 21.82 -1.91
C ASP A 196 19.19 22.17 -3.18
N ASN A 197 20.02 21.22 -3.60
CA ASN A 197 20.86 21.31 -4.80
C ASN A 197 20.59 20.13 -5.76
N THR A 198 19.55 19.37 -5.52
CA THR A 198 19.22 18.13 -6.23
C THR A 198 18.15 18.41 -7.27
N PRO A 199 18.38 18.12 -8.57
CA PRO A 199 17.35 18.27 -9.58
C PRO A 199 16.30 17.15 -9.51
N PRO A 200 15.04 17.45 -9.87
CA PRO A 200 13.95 16.48 -9.82
C PRO A 200 14.13 15.33 -10.82
N GLN A 201 13.65 14.14 -10.47
CA GLN A 201 13.65 12.97 -11.35
C GLN A 201 12.36 12.89 -12.17
N ILE A 202 12.47 13.03 -13.50
CA ILE A 202 11.32 12.98 -14.42
C ILE A 202 11.08 11.55 -14.92
N THR A 203 9.89 11.02 -14.66
CA THR A 203 9.42 9.73 -15.18
C THR A 203 8.60 9.94 -16.45
N THR A 204 9.12 9.43 -17.58
CA THR A 204 8.46 9.54 -18.89
C THR A 204 7.95 8.17 -19.39
N PRO A 205 6.92 8.12 -20.24
CA PRO A 205 6.49 6.88 -20.86
C PRO A 205 7.57 6.34 -21.82
N PRO A 206 7.75 5.00 -21.90
CA PRO A 206 8.86 4.40 -22.63
C PRO A 206 8.82 4.64 -24.16
N PHE A 207 7.63 4.65 -24.76
CA PHE A 207 7.38 4.92 -26.19
C PHE A 207 5.87 5.03 -26.48
N LEU A 208 5.46 5.96 -27.35
CA LEU A 208 4.06 6.10 -27.78
C LEU A 208 3.94 6.03 -29.31
N ALA A 209 3.20 5.05 -29.82
CA ALA A 209 2.83 4.94 -31.23
C ALA A 209 1.33 5.11 -31.44
N THR A 210 0.95 5.86 -32.46
CA THR A 210 -0.45 5.98 -32.88
C THR A 210 -0.56 6.00 -34.40
N THR A 211 -1.76 5.75 -34.91
CA THR A 211 -2.06 5.79 -36.35
C THR A 211 -2.90 7.02 -36.68
N LEU A 212 -2.68 7.60 -37.86
CA LEU A 212 -3.45 8.76 -38.32
C LEU A 212 -4.98 8.59 -38.21
N SER A 213 -5.63 9.60 -37.64
CA SER A 213 -7.10 9.73 -37.58
C SER A 213 -7.63 10.88 -38.46
N GLY A 214 -6.99 11.14 -39.60
CA GLY A 214 -7.41 12.16 -40.57
C GLY A 214 -6.25 12.78 -41.35
N VAL A 215 -6.52 13.85 -42.10
CA VAL A 215 -5.53 14.60 -42.91
C VAL A 215 -4.70 15.62 -42.10
N GLY A 216 -4.94 15.76 -40.78
CA GLY A 216 -4.36 16.81 -39.94
C GLY A 216 -3.35 16.37 -38.87
N GLY A 217 -3.04 15.07 -38.77
CA GLY A 217 -2.22 14.49 -37.69
C GLY A 217 -3.02 13.59 -36.74
N ALA A 218 -2.38 13.16 -35.65
CA ALA A 218 -3.01 12.40 -34.57
C ALA A 218 -2.88 13.13 -33.24
N THR A 219 -3.98 13.28 -32.50
CA THR A 219 -3.97 13.80 -31.13
C THR A 219 -3.41 12.72 -30.19
N VAL A 220 -2.40 13.06 -29.39
CA VAL A 220 -1.76 12.12 -28.46
C VAL A 220 -1.84 12.64 -27.03
N TYR A 221 -2.34 11.80 -26.12
CA TYR A 221 -2.33 12.03 -24.69
C TYR A 221 -1.27 11.15 -24.04
N TYR A 222 -0.61 11.70 -23.04
CA TYR A 222 0.41 11.03 -22.26
C TYR A 222 0.48 11.66 -20.87
N ASP A 223 1.00 10.90 -19.92
CA ASP A 223 1.21 11.31 -18.53
C ASP A 223 2.71 11.30 -18.24
N VAL A 224 3.17 12.34 -17.54
CA VAL A 224 4.57 12.50 -17.09
C VAL A 224 4.51 13.03 -15.66
N SER A 225 5.31 12.45 -14.78
CA SER A 225 5.47 12.93 -13.40
C SER A 225 6.94 13.26 -13.15
N ALA A 226 7.19 14.13 -12.17
CA ALA A 226 8.52 14.33 -11.64
C ALA A 226 8.45 14.32 -10.12
N MET A 227 9.46 13.72 -9.50
CA MET A 227 9.62 13.66 -8.05
C MET A 227 10.97 14.24 -7.72
N ASP A 228 10.98 15.20 -6.80
CA ASP A 228 12.17 15.72 -6.17
C ASP A 228 12.34 15.08 -4.79
N ASN A 229 13.58 14.94 -4.33
CA ASN A 229 13.88 14.39 -3.01
C ASN A 229 13.60 15.39 -1.89
N VAL A 230 13.52 16.69 -2.15
CA VAL A 230 13.21 17.72 -1.15
C VAL A 230 11.79 18.24 -1.31
N ASP A 231 11.36 18.57 -2.53
CA ASP A 231 10.05 19.17 -2.78
C ASP A 231 8.92 18.15 -3.05
N GLY A 232 9.26 16.86 -3.14
CA GLY A 232 8.32 15.81 -3.51
C GLY A 232 7.77 16.00 -4.94
N GLY A 233 6.44 15.99 -5.09
CA GLY A 233 5.80 16.04 -6.40
C GLY A 233 5.92 17.41 -7.08
N VAL A 234 6.75 17.52 -8.11
CA VAL A 234 7.00 18.78 -8.82
C VAL A 234 6.31 18.86 -10.19
N PRO A 235 5.86 20.06 -10.61
CA PRO A 235 5.15 20.23 -11.87
C PRO A 235 6.07 20.03 -13.08
N VAL A 236 5.57 19.32 -14.09
CA VAL A 236 6.29 19.04 -15.33
C VAL A 236 5.72 19.83 -16.49
N VAL A 237 6.59 20.50 -17.25
CA VAL A 237 6.22 21.20 -18.48
C VAL A 237 6.83 20.47 -19.68
N CYS A 238 5.97 20.01 -20.59
CA CYS A 238 6.38 19.29 -21.80
C CYS A 238 6.07 20.07 -23.08
N SER A 239 6.92 19.92 -24.09
CA SER A 239 6.75 20.49 -25.42
C SER A 239 6.99 19.44 -26.50
N PRO A 240 6.01 19.16 -27.40
CA PRO A 240 4.60 19.62 -27.37
C PRO A 240 3.83 19.08 -26.14
N PRO A 241 2.83 19.78 -25.58
CA PRO A 241 2.08 19.33 -24.40
C PRO A 241 1.12 18.15 -24.69
N SER A 242 0.71 17.43 -23.64
CA SER A 242 -0.26 16.33 -23.73
C SER A 242 -1.59 16.81 -24.35
N GLY A 243 -2.15 16.04 -25.27
CA GLY A 243 -3.29 16.43 -26.09
C GLY A 243 -2.95 17.23 -27.35
N SER A 244 -1.67 17.45 -27.66
CA SER A 244 -1.24 18.08 -28.92
C SER A 244 -1.50 17.20 -30.15
N ILE A 245 -1.57 17.84 -31.31
CA ILE A 245 -1.66 17.16 -32.61
C ILE A 245 -0.25 16.92 -33.15
N PHE A 246 0.10 15.65 -33.35
CA PHE A 246 1.37 15.22 -33.91
C PHE A 246 1.22 14.87 -35.40
N GLN A 247 2.16 15.35 -36.22
CA GLN A 247 2.20 15.02 -37.65
C GLN A 247 2.81 13.63 -37.87
N VAL A 248 2.59 13.06 -39.07
CA VAL A 248 3.20 11.78 -39.47
C VAL A 248 4.71 11.83 -39.32
N GLY A 249 5.28 10.79 -38.71
CA GLY A 249 6.70 10.69 -38.40
C GLY A 249 6.96 10.63 -36.90
N THR A 250 8.22 10.80 -36.52
CA THR A 250 8.66 10.77 -35.12
C THR A 250 8.86 12.19 -34.63
N THR A 251 8.17 12.54 -33.55
CA THR A 251 8.34 13.81 -32.83
C THR A 251 8.96 13.53 -31.47
N VAL A 252 9.98 14.29 -31.09
CA VAL A 252 10.55 14.25 -29.74
C VAL A 252 9.74 15.18 -28.85
N VAL A 253 9.23 14.65 -27.73
CA VAL A 253 8.63 15.43 -26.66
C VAL A 253 9.70 15.64 -25.61
N THR A 254 9.98 16.90 -25.28
CA THR A 254 10.94 17.27 -24.22
C THR A 254 10.17 17.82 -23.04
N CYS A 255 10.43 17.26 -21.86
CA CYS A 255 9.81 17.62 -20.59
C CYS A 255 10.87 18.17 -19.64
N THR A 256 10.55 19.29 -19.00
CA THR A 256 11.39 19.95 -18.00
C THR A 256 10.60 20.08 -16.70
N ALA A 257 11.27 19.81 -15.58
CA ALA A 257 10.76 20.04 -14.24
C ALA A 257 11.79 20.88 -13.49
N THR A 258 11.30 21.82 -12.69
CA THR A 258 12.09 22.70 -11.84
C THR A 258 11.47 22.65 -10.45
N ASP A 259 12.32 22.39 -9.45
CA ASP A 259 11.92 22.33 -8.05
C ASP A 259 11.79 23.73 -7.41
N GLY A 260 11.47 23.78 -6.12
CA GLY A 260 11.29 24.99 -5.34
C GLY A 260 12.61 25.76 -5.11
N ALA A 261 13.74 25.06 -5.05
CA ALA A 261 15.07 25.65 -4.93
C ALA A 261 15.66 26.15 -6.25
N GLY A 262 15.05 25.78 -7.37
CA GLY A 262 15.42 26.18 -8.72
C GLY A 262 16.36 25.20 -9.43
N ASN A 263 16.61 24.00 -8.89
CA ASN A 263 17.29 22.96 -9.65
C ASN A 263 16.33 22.42 -10.71
N SER A 264 16.89 21.94 -11.83
CA SER A 264 16.09 21.62 -13.01
C SER A 264 16.60 20.39 -13.72
N ALA A 265 15.68 19.51 -14.12
CA ALA A 265 15.95 18.33 -14.91
C ALA A 265 15.19 18.37 -16.23
N THR A 266 15.69 17.61 -17.21
CA THR A 266 15.04 17.47 -18.52
C THR A 266 15.09 16.03 -18.97
N ALA A 267 13.94 15.49 -19.39
CA ALA A 267 13.80 14.16 -19.98
C ALA A 267 13.09 14.27 -21.34
N SER A 268 13.26 13.27 -22.20
CA SER A 268 12.61 13.25 -23.51
C SER A 268 12.19 11.85 -23.90
N PHE A 269 11.03 11.75 -24.54
CA PHE A 269 10.52 10.53 -25.15
C PHE A 269 10.06 10.80 -26.59
N THR A 270 9.78 9.73 -27.33
CA THR A 270 9.38 9.85 -28.74
C THR A 270 7.93 9.43 -28.96
N VAL A 271 7.23 10.21 -29.77
CA VAL A 271 5.90 9.92 -30.28
C VAL A 271 6.01 9.64 -31.78
N THR A 272 5.59 8.45 -32.20
CA THR A 272 5.56 8.07 -33.62
C THR A 272 4.13 8.00 -34.13
N VAL A 273 3.83 8.80 -35.16
CA VAL A 273 2.56 8.75 -35.88
C VAL A 273 2.77 8.05 -37.21
N GLU A 274 2.23 6.86 -37.34
CA GLU A 274 2.32 6.08 -38.57
C GLU A 274 1.22 6.46 -39.57
N SER A 275 1.60 6.54 -40.85
CA SER A 275 0.62 6.69 -41.92
C SER A 275 -0.11 5.39 -42.16
N LYS A 276 -1.44 5.42 -42.19
CA LYS A 276 -2.24 4.29 -42.66
C LYS A 276 -1.94 4.07 -44.14
N THR A 277 -1.20 3.02 -44.47
CA THR A 277 -0.95 2.67 -45.88
C THR A 277 -2.30 2.39 -46.56
N PRO A 278 -2.58 2.94 -47.75
CA PRO A 278 -3.76 2.55 -48.49
C PRO A 278 -3.63 1.07 -48.87
N VAL A 279 -4.59 0.25 -48.48
CA VAL A 279 -4.68 -1.17 -48.86
C VAL A 279 -4.57 -1.29 -50.38
N GLN A 280 -3.43 -1.78 -50.86
CA GLN A 280 -3.23 -2.15 -52.25
C GLN A 280 -3.96 -3.47 -52.48
N TYR A 281 -5.14 -3.42 -53.11
CA TYR A 281 -5.82 -4.63 -53.56
C TYR A 281 -5.06 -5.19 -54.76
N SER A 282 -4.20 -6.18 -54.53
CA SER A 282 -3.73 -7.06 -55.61
C SER A 282 -4.89 -7.97 -56.02
N LEU A 283 -5.46 -7.74 -57.21
CA LEU A 283 -6.41 -8.67 -57.82
C LEU A 283 -5.65 -9.90 -58.32
N ASN A 284 -5.42 -10.86 -57.43
CA ASN A 284 -4.69 -12.11 -57.73
C ASN A 284 -5.55 -13.17 -58.45
N TRP A 285 -6.61 -12.78 -59.14
CA TRP A 285 -7.42 -13.72 -59.93
C TRP A 285 -7.12 -13.47 -61.42
N PRO A 286 -6.78 -14.50 -62.21
CA PRO A 286 -6.63 -14.32 -63.64
C PRO A 286 -8.01 -13.94 -64.21
N VAL A 287 -8.15 -12.69 -64.66
CA VAL A 287 -9.34 -12.25 -65.40
C VAL A 287 -9.26 -12.86 -66.79
N TYR A 288 -9.87 -14.02 -67.00
CA TYR A 288 -10.05 -14.57 -68.33
C TYR A 288 -11.18 -13.83 -69.04
N LEU A 289 -10.81 -12.95 -69.98
CA LEU A 289 -11.75 -12.33 -70.90
C LEU A 289 -12.04 -13.31 -72.05
N LEU A 290 -13.16 -14.02 -71.99
CA LEU A 290 -13.65 -14.82 -73.13
C LEU A 290 -14.20 -13.87 -74.20
N ILE A 291 -13.40 -13.58 -75.21
CA ILE A 291 -13.86 -12.85 -76.40
C ILE A 291 -14.34 -13.90 -77.41
N GLY A 292 -15.65 -14.03 -77.57
CA GLY A 292 -16.23 -14.78 -78.68
C GLY A 292 -16.09 -13.97 -79.97
N ILE A 293 -15.10 -14.28 -80.80
CA ILE A 293 -14.97 -13.68 -82.13
C ILE A 293 -15.60 -14.62 -83.16
N ALA A 294 -16.67 -14.19 -83.83
CA ALA A 294 -17.18 -14.87 -85.01
C ALA A 294 -16.19 -14.67 -86.19
N ALA A 295 -15.98 -15.71 -87.00
CA ALA A 295 -15.04 -15.69 -88.10
C ALA A 295 -15.34 -14.53 -89.09
N GLY A 296 -14.41 -13.58 -89.20
CA GLY A 296 -14.45 -12.50 -90.20
C GLY A 296 -14.47 -11.05 -89.67
N ALA A 297 -14.48 -10.79 -88.36
CA ALA A 297 -14.47 -9.43 -87.82
C ALA A 297 -13.08 -8.96 -87.36
N VAL A 298 -12.75 -7.69 -87.61
CA VAL A 298 -11.52 -7.01 -87.15
C VAL A 298 -11.75 -6.48 -85.72
N ALA A 299 -10.82 -6.78 -84.80
CA ALA A 299 -10.95 -6.47 -83.38
C ALA A 299 -11.03 -4.96 -83.09
N THR A 300 -12.11 -4.51 -82.45
CA THR A 300 -12.19 -3.18 -81.84
C THR A 300 -11.73 -3.21 -80.38
N ILE A 301 -10.96 -2.18 -79.97
CA ILE A 301 -10.45 -2.00 -78.61
C ILE A 301 -11.62 -1.86 -77.63
N VAL A 302 -11.69 -2.74 -76.63
CA VAL A 302 -12.63 -2.63 -75.52
C VAL A 302 -11.93 -1.88 -74.38
N SER A 303 -12.30 -0.62 -74.15
CA SER A 303 -11.85 0.14 -72.98
C SER A 303 -12.72 -0.18 -71.77
N MET A 304 -12.19 -0.87 -70.76
CA MET A 304 -12.85 -1.03 -69.46
C MET A 304 -12.57 0.18 -68.56
N ARG A 305 -13.63 0.79 -68.03
CA ARG A 305 -13.53 1.76 -66.93
C ARG A 305 -13.89 1.03 -65.65
N LEU A 306 -12.91 0.75 -64.79
CA LEU A 306 -13.16 0.24 -63.45
C LEU A 306 -13.91 1.31 -62.65
N ARG A 307 -15.15 1.03 -62.26
CA ARG A 307 -15.89 1.84 -61.28
C ARG A 307 -15.75 1.21 -59.91
N SER A 308 -15.38 2.01 -58.93
CA SER A 308 -15.41 1.60 -57.53
C SER A 308 -16.86 1.34 -57.09
N ARG A 309 -17.03 0.42 -56.12
CA ARG A 309 -18.36 0.00 -55.62
C ARG A 309 -19.22 1.15 -55.05
N SER A 310 -18.68 2.34 -54.84
CA SER A 310 -19.43 3.48 -54.30
C SER A 310 -20.38 4.15 -55.30
N GLU A 311 -20.24 3.92 -56.62
CA GLU A 311 -21.07 4.61 -57.62
C GLU A 311 -22.37 3.87 -58.01
N ARG A 312 -22.65 2.68 -57.46
CA ARG A 312 -23.80 1.85 -57.88
C ARG A 312 -25.13 2.17 -57.17
N ARG A 313 -25.18 3.17 -56.28
CA ARG A 313 -26.37 3.46 -55.46
C ARG A 313 -27.20 4.68 -55.87
N GLN A 314 -27.00 5.26 -57.04
CA GLN A 314 -27.84 6.37 -57.52
C GLN A 314 -28.28 6.20 -58.98
N ARG A 315 -29.01 5.13 -59.31
CA ARG A 315 -29.86 5.11 -60.52
C ARG A 315 -30.86 3.96 -60.55
N THR A 316 -31.93 4.06 -59.78
CA THR A 316 -33.24 3.44 -60.09
C THR A 316 -34.34 4.07 -59.22
N THR A 317 -34.79 5.27 -59.57
CA THR A 317 -36.14 5.75 -59.22
C THR A 317 -36.69 6.51 -60.44
N SER A 318 -37.40 5.79 -61.30
CA SER A 318 -38.26 6.38 -62.33
C SER A 318 -39.19 5.31 -62.89
N SER A 319 -40.50 5.54 -62.73
CA SER A 319 -41.66 5.05 -63.53
C SER A 319 -41.96 3.54 -63.53
N ASN A 320 -43.19 3.03 -63.47
CA ASN A 320 -44.54 3.61 -63.35
C ASN A 320 -45.55 2.46 -63.06
N GLU A 321 -46.59 2.79 -62.29
CA GLU A 321 -48.02 2.45 -62.45
C GLU A 321 -48.57 1.00 -62.64
N ASN A 322 -49.48 0.66 -61.69
CA ASN A 322 -50.91 0.32 -61.85
C ASN A 322 -51.46 -1.10 -61.52
N SER A 323 -52.56 -1.05 -60.73
CA SER A 323 -53.69 -1.99 -60.53
C SER A 323 -53.46 -3.28 -59.72
N ALA A 324 -54.33 -3.74 -58.79
CA ALA A 324 -55.63 -3.29 -58.31
C ALA A 324 -56.05 -4.02 -57.00
N ARG A 325 -56.81 -3.33 -56.14
CA ARG A 325 -58.04 -3.75 -55.43
C ARG A 325 -58.02 -4.80 -54.26
N SER A 326 -58.36 -4.27 -53.06
CA SER A 326 -59.46 -4.66 -52.14
C SER A 326 -59.18 -5.47 -50.85
N GLN A 327 -59.87 -4.98 -49.79
CA GLN A 327 -60.25 -5.55 -48.48
C GLN A 327 -59.16 -5.61 -47.39
N SER A 328 -59.23 -4.76 -46.36
CA SER A 328 -60.15 -4.74 -45.18
C SER A 328 -59.69 -5.69 -44.08
N GLY A 329 -59.39 -5.16 -42.89
CA GLY A 329 -59.07 -5.95 -41.71
C GLY A 329 -58.32 -5.18 -40.63
N ASN A 330 -59.06 -4.63 -39.67
CA ASN A 330 -58.59 -4.05 -38.41
C ASN A 330 -57.69 -5.01 -37.61
N ASN A 331 -56.64 -4.50 -36.97
CA ASN A 331 -56.48 -4.51 -35.50
C ASN A 331 -55.07 -4.03 -35.08
N SER A 332 -55.03 -2.92 -34.33
CA SER A 332 -54.07 -2.76 -33.22
C SER A 332 -54.69 -3.41 -31.95
N PRO A 333 -54.06 -3.42 -30.74
CA PRO A 333 -52.70 -3.03 -30.37
C PRO A 333 -52.01 -3.99 -29.34
N LYS A 334 -50.74 -3.67 -29.03
CA LYS A 334 -50.10 -3.65 -27.69
C LYS A 334 -50.00 -4.89 -26.77
N ARG A 335 -48.81 -4.92 -26.15
CA ARG A 335 -48.47 -5.25 -24.75
C ARG A 335 -48.09 -6.70 -24.48
N ILE A 336 -46.89 -6.88 -23.92
CA ILE A 336 -46.63 -7.45 -22.59
C ILE A 336 -45.26 -6.92 -22.14
N GLU A 337 -45.27 -6.27 -20.97
CA GLU A 337 -44.12 -5.94 -20.12
C GLU A 337 -43.73 -7.18 -19.30
N ASP A 338 -42.67 -7.01 -18.49
CA ASP A 338 -42.15 -7.89 -17.45
C ASP A 338 -41.08 -8.86 -18.00
N ILE A 339 -39.82 -8.82 -17.57
CA ILE A 339 -39.21 -8.45 -16.27
C ILE A 339 -37.89 -7.69 -16.53
#